data_AF-A0A1G9KUV8-F1
#
_entry.id   AF-A0A1G9KUV8-F1
#
_cell.length_a   1.000
_cell.length_b   1.000
_cell.length_c   1.000
_cell.angle_alpha   90.00
_cell.angle_beta   90.00
_cell.angle_gamma   90.00
#
_symmetry.space_group_name_H-M   'P 1'
#
loop_
_entity.id
_entity.type
_entity.pdbx_description
1 polymer ?
#
loop_
_entity_poly.entity_id
_entity_poly.type
_entity_poly.pdbx_seq_one_letter_code
_entity_poly.pdbx_strand_id
1 'polypeptide(L)' 'MGADWQPVQARDEKGGFVHQTSSFHNWVTPEGSLGPTGEGGFAAEAGRYHLYVALICP' A
#
# COMPACT_ATOMS: atom_id res chain seq x y z
N MET A 1 -17.57 -1.28 -3.22
CA MET A 1 -17.44 -0.80 -1.83
C MET A 1 -16.40 0.31 -1.83
N GLY A 2 -16.83 1.55 -2.03
CA GLY A 2 -15.96 2.70 -1.80
C GLY A 2 -16.06 3.04 -0.33
N ALA A 3 -14.98 2.84 0.42
CA ALA A 3 -14.92 3.34 1.78
C ALA A 3 -14.76 4.86 1.73
N ASP A 4 -15.52 5.58 2.56
CA ASP A 4 -15.32 7.01 2.79
C ASP A 4 -13.92 7.21 3.38
N TRP A 5 -12.96 7.57 2.53
CA TRP A 5 -11.58 7.77 2.95
C TRP A 5 -11.47 9.08 3.74
N GLN A 6 -11.22 8.96 5.05
CA GLN A 6 -11.00 10.08 5.95
C GLN A 6 -9.50 10.14 6.32
N PRO A 7 -8.72 11.09 5.76
CA PRO A 7 -7.34 11.26 6.15
C PRO A 7 -7.27 11.78 7.58
N VAL A 8 -6.96 10.90 8.51
CA VAL A 8 -6.76 11.26 9.91
C VAL A 8 -5.42 11.97 10.02
N GLN A 9 -5.45 13.29 10.20
CA GLN A 9 -4.27 14.06 10.58
C GLN A 9 -4.05 13.88 12.09
N ALA A 10 -3.22 12.90 12.46
CA ALA A 10 -2.93 12.58 13.85
C ALA A 10 -1.65 13.28 14.34
N ARG A 11 -1.61 13.58 15.64
CA ARG A 11 -0.44 14.12 16.33
C ARG A 11 -0.16 13.33 17.61
N ASP A 12 1.10 13.20 17.98
CA ASP A 12 1.50 12.60 19.26
C ASP A 12 1.35 13.61 20.43
N GLU A 13 1.58 13.14 21.66
CA GLU A 13 1.47 13.95 22.89
C GLU A 13 2.44 15.15 22.93
N LYS A 14 3.48 15.14 22.10
CA LYS A 14 4.49 16.21 21.98
C LYS A 14 4.24 17.11 20.77
N GLY A 15 3.17 16.88 20.01
CA GLY A 15 2.78 17.64 18.83
C GLY A 15 3.43 17.18 17.52
N GLY A 16 4.16 16.06 17.53
CA GLY A 16 4.74 15.46 16.33
C GLY A 16 3.67 14.90 15.39
N PHE A 17 3.87 15.01 14.08
CA PHE A 17 2.97 14.40 13.08
C PHE A 17 3.10 12.88 13.09
N VAL A 18 1.97 12.17 13.14
CA VAL A 18 1.95 10.71 13.06
C VAL A 18 1.57 10.29 11.64
N HIS A 19 2.52 9.69 10.93
CA HIS A 19 2.30 9.16 9.59
C HIS A 19 1.33 7.97 9.65
N GLN A 20 0.29 8.02 8.82
CA GLN A 20 -0.59 6.89 8.58
C GLN A 20 0.16 5.72 7.93
N THR A 21 -0.03 4.52 8.46
CA THR A 21 0.53 3.29 7.86
C THR A 21 -0.23 2.94 6.57
N SER A 22 0.51 2.62 5.51
CA SER A 22 -0.07 2.10 4.27
C SER A 22 -0.94 0.87 4.52
N SER A 23 -2.03 0.72 3.77
CA SER A 23 -3.00 -0.37 4.00
C SER A 23 -2.70 -1.66 3.22
N PHE A 24 -1.94 -1.60 2.13
CA PHE A 24 -1.66 -2.74 1.25
C PHE A 24 -0.18 -3.12 1.30
N HIS A 25 0.11 -4.39 1.60
CA HIS A 25 1.47 -4.94 1.74
C HIS A 25 1.58 -6.34 1.11
N ASN A 26 0.94 -6.51 -0.05
CA ASN A 26 0.98 -7.76 -0.81
C ASN A 26 2.20 -7.81 -1.72
N TRP A 27 2.63 -9.02 -2.08
CA TRP A 27 3.85 -9.24 -2.86
C TRP A 27 3.55 -9.79 -4.24
N VAL A 28 4.18 -9.22 -5.28
CA VAL A 28 4.25 -9.85 -6.58
C VAL A 28 5.34 -10.93 -6.52
N THR A 29 4.95 -12.20 -6.65
CA THR A 29 5.86 -13.35 -6.64
C THR A 29 5.80 -14.08 -7.97
N PRO A 30 6.83 -14.85 -8.36
CA PRO A 30 6.85 -15.50 -9.67
C PRO A 30 5.60 -16.36 -9.95
N GLU A 31 5.17 -17.19 -8.99
CA GLU A 31 3.98 -18.05 -9.12
C GLU A 31 2.72 -17.47 -8.47
N GLY A 32 2.79 -16.28 -7.86
CA GLY A 32 1.69 -15.70 -7.09
C GLY A 32 1.47 -16.33 -5.71
N SER A 33 2.48 -17.00 -5.15
CA SER A 33 2.49 -17.47 -3.76
C SER A 33 2.49 -16.31 -2.75
N LEU A 34 2.14 -16.61 -1.50
CA LEU A 34 2.18 -15.67 -0.37
C LEU A 34 3.59 -15.13 -0.16
N GLY A 35 3.72 -13.81 -0.03
CA GLY A 35 4.96 -13.17 0.38
C GLY A 35 5.14 -13.11 1.90
N PRO A 36 6.18 -12.42 2.38
CA PRO A 36 6.41 -12.20 3.82
C PRO A 36 5.23 -11.53 4.56
N THR A 37 4.38 -10.79 3.84
CA THR A 37 3.22 -10.07 4.36
C THR A 37 2.05 -10.14 3.37
N GLY A 38 0.85 -9.83 3.85
CA GLY A 38 -0.34 -9.70 3.00
C GLY A 38 -0.86 -11.05 2.48
N GLU A 39 -1.48 -11.00 1.30
CA GLU A 39 -2.14 -12.13 0.65
C GLU A 39 -1.39 -12.58 -0.63
N GLY A 40 -1.66 -13.80 -1.08
CA GLY A 40 -1.16 -14.37 -2.33
C GLY A 40 -2.09 -14.07 -3.51
N GLY A 41 -1.85 -14.70 -4.66
CA GLY A 41 -2.61 -14.49 -5.90
C GLY A 41 -2.04 -13.40 -6.80
N PHE A 42 -0.82 -12.93 -6.52
CA PHE A 42 -0.14 -11.88 -7.25
C PHE A 42 1.02 -12.43 -8.09
N ALA A 43 0.71 -13.22 -9.12
CA ALA A 43 1.72 -13.78 -10.03
C ALA A 43 2.34 -12.72 -10.96
N ALA A 44 3.65 -12.82 -11.18
CA ALA A 44 4.40 -11.94 -12.06
C ALA A 44 4.06 -12.20 -13.54
N GLU A 45 3.24 -11.34 -14.13
CA GLU A 45 2.75 -11.47 -15.50
C GLU A 45 2.85 -10.13 -16.27
N ALA A 46 3.26 -10.20 -17.53
CA ALA A 46 3.38 -9.02 -18.38
C ALA A 46 2.01 -8.37 -18.62
N GLY A 47 1.93 -7.05 -18.45
CA GLY A 47 0.70 -6.27 -18.66
C GLY A 47 -0.36 -6.38 -17.55
N ARG A 48 -0.10 -7.14 -16.47
CA ARG A 48 -1.07 -7.37 -15.38
C ARG A 48 -1.12 -6.24 -14.35
N TYR A 49 -0.02 -5.53 -14.16
CA TYR A 49 0.14 -4.51 -13.11
C TYR A 49 0.30 -3.11 -13.70
N HIS A 50 -0.22 -2.12 -12.98
CA HIS A 50 -0.11 -0.71 -13.32
C HIS A 50 0.45 0.08 -12.13
N LEU A 51 1.34 1.01 -12.43
CA LEU A 51 1.96 1.89 -11.43
C LEU A 51 1.26 3.25 -11.44
N TYR A 52 0.72 3.64 -10.29
CA TYR A 52 0.16 4.97 -10.04
C TYR A 52 1.15 5.76 -9.18
N VAL A 53 1.65 6.89 -9.71
CA VAL A 53 2.66 7.72 -9.06
C VAL A 53 2.38 9.20 -9.27
N ALA A 54 2.81 10.02 -8.31
CA ALA A 54 2.91 11.47 -8.47
C ALA A 54 4.38 11.85 -8.52
N LEU A 55 4.81 12.57 -9.56
CA LEU A 55 6.22 12.95 -9.77
C LEU A 55 6.80 13.86 -8.68
N ILE A 56 5.95 14.41 -7.82
CA ILE A 56 6.35 15.26 -6.69
C ILE A 56 6.66 14.45 -5.41
N CYS A 57 6.24 13.18 -5.35
CA CYS A 57 6.49 12.33 -4.21
C CYS A 57 7.94 11.83 -4.27
N PRO A 58 8.71 11.92 -3.17
CA PRO A 58 10.06 11.35 -3.11
C PRO A 58 10.06 9.84 -3.33
#